data_AF-A0A3B8Z6F6-F1
#
_entry.id   AF-A0A3B8Z6F6-F1
#
_cell.length_a   1.000
_cell.length_b   1.000
_cell.length_c   1.000
_cell.angle_alpha   90.00
_cell.angle_beta   90.00
_cell.angle_gamma   90.00
#
_symmetry.space_group_name_H-M   'P 1'
#
loop_
_entity.id
_entity.type
_entity.pdbx_description
1 polymer ?
#
loop_
_entity_poly.entity_id
_entity_poly.type
_entity_poly.pdbx_seq_one_letter_code
_entity_poly.pdbx_strand_id
1 'polypeptide(L)'
;RGRLDCGLQGVAESTSQERIRGIRIFDVSDFRMPVQVGAVQTCRGSHTHTVVSNQDAEDYVYVYVSGTSPVRDDEELEGCSDDSPFEDEDSALFRIEVIQIPIDNPQDARIVNRPFIFSDPETGVLAGLWEGGDHGPDTQRTSQTNQCHDITTFPEMGLAAGACSGNGILLDISDPTNPVRLDQVIDPGFAYWHSATFNNDGSKVIFTDEWGGGGRPRCRAQDPLDWGADAFYDIIDGKLQFRSHYKMSAPQTESENCVAHNGSLIPVPGRDIFVQAWYQGGVSVVDFTDSANPVEIAYFDRGPVDEEELISAGYWSTYWYGGYIYGTEIARGLDVFALEPSDYLTENEIAAASLKETDLTVNAQTQQRVVWPDVPVVALAYLDQLLRSNVISSARADQLSSVLGSAQDLLDRSVSSDTVANRLVGLANNLAEEGLDRSSSSQTRYLALVETLERIAENLR
;
A
#
# COMPACT_ATOMS: atom_id res chain seq x y z
N ARG A 1 -20.31 16.92 15.51
CA ARG A 1 -20.70 15.96 14.46
C ARG A 1 -21.16 16.75 13.25
N GLY A 2 -20.73 16.38 12.03
CA GLY A 2 -21.03 17.14 10.81
C GLY A 2 -22.49 17.01 10.34
N ARG A 3 -22.93 17.99 9.54
CA ARG A 3 -24.26 18.05 8.92
C ARG A 3 -24.25 17.90 7.41
N LEU A 4 -25.31 17.33 6.83
CA LEU A 4 -25.49 17.17 5.39
C LEU A 4 -25.36 18.48 4.61
N ASP A 5 -25.89 19.57 5.17
CA ASP A 5 -25.91 20.92 4.61
C ASP A 5 -24.60 21.71 4.81
N CYS A 6 -23.58 21.10 5.42
CA CYS A 6 -22.33 21.77 5.83
C CYS A 6 -22.53 22.95 6.80
N GLY A 7 -23.68 23.03 7.49
CA GLY A 7 -23.94 24.03 8.50
C GLY A 7 -22.95 23.97 9.66
N LEU A 8 -22.62 25.12 10.24
CA LEU A 8 -21.68 25.25 11.36
C LEU A 8 -22.28 24.81 12.70
N GLN A 9 -23.61 24.68 12.75
CA GLN A 9 -24.32 24.15 13.90
C GLN A 9 -24.08 22.64 14.04
N GLY A 10 -24.04 22.16 15.29
CA GLY A 10 -23.98 20.72 15.56
C GLY A 10 -25.31 20.02 15.29
N VAL A 11 -25.29 18.70 15.39
CA VAL A 11 -26.51 17.85 15.49
C VAL A 11 -26.54 17.30 16.91
N ALA A 12 -27.50 17.75 17.72
CA ALA A 12 -27.57 17.45 19.15
C ALA A 12 -28.39 16.17 19.41
N GLU A 13 -29.38 15.91 18.58
CA GLU A 13 -30.26 14.76 18.63
C GLU A 13 -29.46 13.46 18.40
N SER A 14 -29.91 12.38 19.02
CA SER A 14 -29.35 11.04 18.81
C SER A 14 -29.62 10.53 17.39
N THR A 15 -30.84 10.78 16.91
CA THR A 15 -31.38 10.38 15.60
C THR A 15 -31.71 11.66 14.82
N SER A 16 -31.09 11.87 13.66
CA SER A 16 -31.32 13.10 12.87
C SER A 16 -31.01 12.95 11.39
N GLN A 17 -31.98 13.32 10.56
CA GLN A 17 -31.87 13.40 9.10
C GLN A 17 -30.90 14.48 8.63
N GLU A 18 -30.47 15.41 9.51
CA GLU A 18 -29.50 16.44 9.16
C GLU A 18 -28.05 15.95 9.28
N ARG A 19 -27.81 14.78 9.87
CA ARG A 19 -26.47 14.25 10.11
C ARG A 19 -25.87 13.68 8.83
N ILE A 20 -24.58 13.95 8.60
CA ILE A 20 -23.80 13.19 7.60
C ILE A 20 -23.08 12.00 8.26
N ARG A 21 -23.28 10.80 7.71
CA ARG A 21 -22.45 9.61 7.94
C ARG A 21 -22.32 8.83 6.64
N GLY A 22 -21.10 8.78 6.10
CA GLY A 22 -20.80 8.19 4.79
C GLY A 22 -19.81 9.08 4.04
N ILE A 23 -19.97 9.19 2.72
CA ILE A 23 -19.07 9.96 1.85
C ILE A 23 -19.71 11.30 1.46
N ARG A 24 -18.87 12.34 1.36
CA ARG A 24 -19.21 13.61 0.71
C ARG A 24 -18.44 13.74 -0.58
N ILE A 25 -19.06 14.33 -1.59
CA ILE A 25 -18.45 14.56 -2.90
C ILE A 25 -18.41 16.08 -3.10
N PHE A 26 -17.21 16.59 -3.35
CA PHE A 26 -16.96 18.00 -3.56
C PHE A 26 -16.42 18.25 -4.96
N ASP A 27 -16.98 19.24 -5.64
CA ASP A 27 -16.32 19.87 -6.78
C ASP A 27 -15.28 20.85 -6.25
N VAL A 28 -14.02 20.61 -6.64
CA VAL A 28 -12.85 21.41 -6.27
C VAL A 28 -12.23 22.14 -7.46
N SER A 29 -12.98 22.32 -8.56
CA SER A 29 -12.55 23.08 -9.74
C SER A 29 -12.04 24.48 -9.39
N ASP A 30 -12.61 25.12 -8.35
CA ASP A 30 -11.97 26.22 -7.63
C ASP A 30 -11.61 25.76 -6.20
N PHE A 31 -10.35 25.38 -5.98
CA PHE A 31 -9.84 24.95 -4.67
C PHE A 31 -10.03 25.97 -3.55
N ARG A 32 -10.28 27.24 -3.86
CA ARG A 32 -10.54 28.29 -2.85
C ARG A 32 -11.98 28.26 -2.36
N MET A 33 -12.88 27.64 -3.12
CA MET A 33 -14.32 27.62 -2.87
C MET A 33 -14.89 26.23 -3.23
N PRO A 34 -14.50 25.16 -2.50
CA PRO A 34 -15.04 23.82 -2.74
C PRO A 34 -16.56 23.80 -2.53
N VAL A 35 -17.28 23.17 -3.45
CA VAL A 35 -18.75 23.05 -3.41
C VAL A 35 -19.13 21.59 -3.23
N GLN A 36 -19.93 21.29 -2.21
CA GLN A 36 -20.49 19.93 -2.08
C GLN A 36 -21.52 19.70 -3.20
N VAL A 37 -21.26 18.72 -4.06
CA VAL A 37 -22.11 18.35 -5.19
C VAL A 37 -22.91 17.08 -4.93
N GLY A 38 -22.48 16.26 -3.97
CA GLY A 38 -23.17 15.03 -3.61
C GLY A 38 -22.81 14.55 -2.21
N ALA A 39 -23.62 13.65 -1.67
CA ALA A 39 -23.32 12.93 -0.45
C ALA A 39 -23.99 11.56 -0.50
N VAL A 40 -23.28 10.52 -0.07
CA VAL A 40 -23.81 9.16 0.03
C VAL A 40 -23.81 8.75 1.49
N GLN A 41 -24.99 8.42 1.98
CA GLN A 41 -25.24 8.04 3.37
C GLN A 41 -25.09 6.52 3.53
N THR A 42 -24.28 6.06 4.48
CA THR A 42 -24.03 4.63 4.76
C THR A 42 -24.43 4.26 6.19
N CYS A 43 -24.87 3.02 6.42
CA CYS A 43 -25.39 2.64 7.74
C CYS A 43 -24.34 2.72 8.85
N ARG A 44 -23.06 2.53 8.51
CA ARG A 44 -21.94 2.49 9.47
C ARG A 44 -20.87 3.56 9.23
N GLY A 45 -21.21 4.61 8.47
CA GLY A 45 -20.27 5.66 8.10
C GLY A 45 -19.22 5.19 7.09
N SER A 46 -18.16 5.99 6.93
CA SER A 46 -17.00 5.66 6.10
C SER A 46 -15.77 5.98 6.94
N HIS A 47 -15.30 4.98 7.68
CA HIS A 47 -14.06 5.09 8.44
C HIS A 47 -12.90 5.25 7.47
N THR A 48 -12.84 4.35 6.50
CA THR A 48 -12.04 4.49 5.29
C THR A 48 -12.91 4.29 4.06
N HIS A 49 -12.41 4.80 2.94
CA HIS A 49 -12.96 4.52 1.63
C HIS A 49 -11.85 4.59 0.59
N THR A 50 -11.90 3.68 -0.39
CA THR A 50 -10.82 3.50 -1.36
C THR A 50 -11.40 3.44 -2.76
N VAL A 51 -10.77 4.14 -3.71
CA VAL A 51 -11.16 4.09 -5.12
C VAL A 51 -10.75 2.74 -5.71
N VAL A 52 -11.63 2.16 -6.52
CA VAL A 52 -11.47 0.79 -7.08
C VAL A 52 -11.40 0.82 -8.61
N SER A 53 -12.03 1.80 -9.24
CA SER A 53 -12.06 1.94 -10.71
C SER A 53 -10.77 2.56 -11.25
N ASN A 54 -10.38 2.18 -12.46
CA ASN A 54 -9.35 2.91 -13.20
C ASN A 54 -9.96 4.20 -13.78
N GLN A 55 -9.43 5.37 -13.40
CA GLN A 55 -10.03 6.68 -13.70
C GLN A 55 -10.09 6.99 -15.21
N ASP A 56 -9.21 6.38 -16.01
CA ASP A 56 -9.07 6.71 -17.43
C ASP A 56 -10.02 5.94 -18.36
N ALA A 57 -10.83 5.01 -17.84
CA ALA A 57 -11.56 4.03 -18.65
C ALA A 57 -13.08 3.98 -18.44
N GLU A 58 -13.66 4.73 -17.49
CA GLU A 58 -15.04 4.51 -17.05
C GLU A 58 -15.86 5.79 -16.90
N ASP A 59 -17.15 5.72 -17.23
CA ASP A 59 -18.14 6.79 -16.96
C ASP A 59 -18.40 7.00 -15.45
N TYR A 60 -17.86 6.10 -14.62
CA TYR A 60 -18.10 6.02 -13.19
C TYR A 60 -16.80 5.84 -12.41
N VAL A 61 -16.76 6.40 -11.20
CA VAL A 61 -15.79 6.05 -10.18
C VAL A 61 -16.46 5.10 -9.18
N TYR A 62 -15.83 3.96 -8.92
CA TYR A 62 -16.25 3.02 -7.88
C TYR A 62 -15.43 3.20 -6.62
N VAL A 63 -16.09 3.17 -5.47
CA VAL A 63 -15.48 3.35 -4.16
C VAL A 63 -15.96 2.25 -3.22
N TYR A 64 -15.02 1.54 -2.59
CA TYR A 64 -15.31 0.65 -1.47
C TYR A 64 -15.28 1.43 -0.17
N VAL A 65 -16.30 1.22 0.66
CA VAL A 65 -16.45 1.88 1.94
C VAL A 65 -16.38 0.85 3.06
N SER A 66 -15.50 1.13 4.02
CA SER A 66 -15.41 0.40 5.27
C SER A 66 -16.06 1.21 6.38
N GLY A 67 -17.24 0.79 6.81
CA GLY A 67 -17.95 1.39 7.95
C GLY A 67 -17.57 0.72 9.27
N THR A 68 -17.05 1.49 10.24
CA THR A 68 -16.70 0.98 11.58
C THR A 68 -17.59 1.52 12.69
N SER A 69 -18.47 2.49 12.38
CA SER A 69 -19.39 3.04 13.38
C SER A 69 -20.46 2.02 13.79
N PRO A 70 -21.09 2.21 14.96
CA PRO A 70 -22.37 1.55 15.26
C PRO A 70 -23.37 1.80 14.14
N VAL A 71 -24.19 0.79 13.86
CA VAL A 71 -25.26 0.89 12.87
C VAL A 71 -26.21 2.01 13.27
N ARG A 72 -26.67 2.77 12.28
CA ARG A 72 -27.67 3.81 12.49
C ARG A 72 -29.04 3.19 12.80
N ASP A 73 -29.79 3.93 13.60
CA ASP A 73 -31.22 3.70 13.76
C ASP A 73 -31.92 3.83 12.40
N ASP A 74 -32.88 2.94 12.12
CA ASP A 74 -33.69 2.95 10.90
C ASP A 74 -34.50 4.25 10.74
N GLU A 75 -34.85 4.91 11.85
CA GLU A 75 -35.47 6.24 11.83
C GLU A 75 -34.48 7.35 11.39
N GLU A 76 -33.17 7.16 11.56
CA GLU A 76 -32.13 8.07 11.05
C GLU A 76 -31.80 7.78 9.58
N LEU A 77 -31.77 6.51 9.17
CA LEU A 77 -31.60 6.13 7.77
C LEU A 77 -32.31 4.80 7.51
N GLU A 78 -33.35 4.86 6.68
CA GLU A 78 -34.15 3.69 6.30
C GLU A 78 -33.29 2.58 5.68
N GLY A 79 -33.54 1.34 6.10
CA GLY A 79 -32.82 0.14 5.66
C GLY A 79 -31.54 -0.13 6.44
N CYS A 80 -31.32 0.53 7.57
CA CYS A 80 -30.22 0.22 8.48
C CYS A 80 -30.68 -0.69 9.61
N SER A 81 -30.04 -1.86 9.73
CA SER A 81 -30.34 -2.87 10.73
C SER A 81 -29.07 -3.38 11.40
N ASP A 82 -29.10 -3.48 12.72
CA ASP A 82 -28.03 -4.08 13.53
C ASP A 82 -28.31 -5.54 13.92
N ASP A 83 -29.41 -6.10 13.43
CA ASP A 83 -29.75 -7.49 13.64
C ASP A 83 -28.66 -8.40 13.08
N SER A 84 -28.62 -9.62 13.62
CA SER A 84 -27.72 -10.65 13.14
C SER A 84 -27.91 -10.86 11.64
N PRO A 85 -26.84 -11.02 10.84
CA PRO A 85 -26.98 -11.29 9.40
C PRO A 85 -27.71 -12.63 9.12
N PHE A 86 -27.85 -13.51 10.13
CA PHE A 86 -28.66 -14.73 10.03
C PHE A 86 -30.17 -14.50 10.19
N GLU A 87 -30.55 -13.38 10.79
CA GLU A 87 -31.94 -12.99 11.05
C GLU A 87 -32.43 -11.97 10.02
N ASP A 88 -31.51 -11.12 9.54
CA ASP A 88 -31.77 -10.08 8.56
C ASP A 88 -30.70 -10.07 7.45
N GLU A 89 -31.12 -10.40 6.22
CA GLU A 89 -30.26 -10.38 5.02
C GLU A 89 -29.82 -8.95 4.62
N ASP A 90 -30.48 -7.92 5.16
CA ASP A 90 -30.16 -6.50 4.95
C ASP A 90 -29.33 -5.89 6.10
N SER A 91 -28.97 -6.67 7.13
CA SER A 91 -28.12 -6.24 8.26
C SER A 91 -26.87 -5.47 7.86
N ALA A 92 -26.62 -4.28 8.39
CA ALA A 92 -25.44 -3.49 8.01
C ALA A 92 -24.09 -4.07 8.48
N LEU A 93 -24.07 -5.21 9.16
CA LEU A 93 -22.88 -5.89 9.65
C LEU A 93 -22.25 -6.81 8.57
N PHE A 94 -20.97 -7.14 8.72
CA PHE A 94 -20.25 -8.14 7.89
C PHE A 94 -20.30 -7.88 6.38
N ARG A 95 -20.25 -6.61 5.98
CA ARG A 95 -20.22 -6.19 4.58
C ARG A 95 -19.48 -4.87 4.41
N ILE A 96 -19.12 -4.58 3.17
CA ILE A 96 -18.70 -3.24 2.74
C ILE A 96 -19.79 -2.61 1.90
N GLU A 97 -19.75 -1.30 1.70
CA GLU A 97 -20.59 -0.65 0.70
C GLU A 97 -19.80 -0.33 -0.56
N VAL A 98 -20.39 -0.61 -1.73
CA VAL A 98 -19.84 -0.22 -3.03
C VAL A 98 -20.63 0.98 -3.53
N ILE A 99 -19.96 2.12 -3.64
CA ILE A 99 -20.54 3.36 -4.15
C ILE A 99 -20.11 3.54 -5.60
N GLN A 100 -21.08 3.87 -6.46
CA GLN A 100 -20.86 4.32 -7.82
C GLN A 100 -21.05 5.84 -7.86
N ILE A 101 -20.10 6.55 -8.44
CA ILE A 101 -20.12 8.00 -8.64
C ILE A 101 -20.05 8.29 -10.13
N PRO A 102 -21.13 8.77 -10.77
CA PRO A 102 -21.08 9.20 -12.18
C PRO A 102 -20.18 10.43 -12.32
N ILE A 103 -19.20 10.39 -13.23
CA ILE A 103 -18.21 11.48 -13.37
C ILE A 103 -18.90 12.79 -13.80
N ASP A 104 -19.81 12.72 -14.77
CA ASP A 104 -20.53 13.89 -15.29
C ASP A 104 -21.63 14.40 -14.36
N ASN A 105 -22.09 13.56 -13.43
CA ASN A 105 -23.22 13.85 -12.54
C ASN A 105 -22.97 13.30 -11.12
N PRO A 106 -21.96 13.84 -10.40
CA PRO A 106 -21.56 13.31 -9.09
C PRO A 106 -22.67 13.41 -8.02
N GLN A 107 -23.68 14.25 -8.22
CA GLN A 107 -24.86 14.34 -7.36
C GLN A 107 -25.72 13.05 -7.37
N ASP A 108 -25.62 12.24 -8.42
CA ASP A 108 -26.38 10.99 -8.57
C ASP A 108 -25.66 9.77 -7.96
N ALA A 109 -24.56 10.02 -7.24
CA ALA A 109 -23.81 8.97 -6.57
C ALA A 109 -24.68 8.18 -5.59
N ARG A 110 -24.50 6.85 -5.58
CA ARG A 110 -25.32 5.95 -4.77
C ARG A 110 -24.58 4.66 -4.45
N ILE A 111 -25.02 4.00 -3.38
CA ILE A 111 -24.62 2.62 -3.10
C ILE A 111 -25.25 1.73 -4.19
N VAL A 112 -24.43 0.97 -4.91
CA VAL A 112 -24.86 0.02 -5.95
C VAL A 112 -24.78 -1.42 -5.50
N ASN A 113 -23.96 -1.72 -4.49
CA ASN A 113 -23.90 -3.04 -3.89
C ASN A 113 -23.47 -2.98 -2.41
N ARG A 114 -23.77 -4.04 -1.66
CA ARG A 114 -23.36 -4.24 -0.26
C ARG A 114 -22.85 -5.67 -0.04
N PRO A 115 -21.70 -6.04 -0.62
CA PRO A 115 -21.25 -7.43 -0.66
C PRO A 115 -20.79 -7.95 0.70
N PHE A 116 -21.19 -9.18 1.02
CA PHE A 116 -20.76 -9.92 2.19
C PHE A 116 -19.38 -10.56 1.99
N ILE A 117 -18.33 -9.75 1.88
CA ILE A 117 -16.94 -10.23 1.70
C ILE A 117 -16.42 -11.05 2.90
N PHE A 118 -17.18 -11.07 4.00
CA PHE A 118 -16.90 -11.81 5.22
C PHE A 118 -17.53 -13.21 5.24
N SER A 119 -18.44 -13.51 4.31
CA SER A 119 -19.15 -14.78 4.29
C SER A 119 -18.22 -15.96 3.99
N ASP A 120 -18.46 -17.11 4.60
CA ASP A 120 -17.87 -18.37 4.20
C ASP A 120 -18.52 -18.82 2.88
N PRO A 121 -17.74 -18.91 1.78
CA PRO A 121 -18.28 -19.27 0.47
C PRO A 121 -18.76 -20.73 0.40
N GLU A 122 -18.28 -21.62 1.27
CA GLU A 122 -18.70 -23.03 1.26
C GLU A 122 -20.00 -23.25 2.02
N THR A 123 -20.15 -22.60 3.17
CA THR A 123 -21.32 -22.80 4.05
C THR A 123 -22.41 -21.74 3.88
N GLY A 124 -22.08 -20.59 3.28
CA GLY A 124 -22.97 -19.43 3.16
C GLY A 124 -23.14 -18.64 4.47
N VAL A 125 -22.39 -19.00 5.52
CA VAL A 125 -22.40 -18.27 6.79
C VAL A 125 -21.83 -16.87 6.59
N LEU A 126 -22.64 -15.82 6.80
CA LEU A 126 -22.26 -14.44 6.51
C LEU A 126 -21.13 -13.90 7.41
N ALA A 127 -21.09 -14.36 8.66
CA ALA A 127 -20.00 -14.10 9.60
C ALA A 127 -18.96 -15.25 9.58
N GLY A 128 -18.40 -15.53 8.40
CA GLY A 128 -17.55 -16.71 8.16
C GLY A 128 -16.07 -16.55 8.51
N LEU A 129 -15.68 -15.43 9.13
CA LEU A 129 -14.30 -15.13 9.52
C LEU A 129 -14.14 -15.22 11.05
N TRP A 130 -13.01 -14.74 11.58
CA TRP A 130 -12.66 -14.89 13.00
C TRP A 130 -13.74 -14.33 13.94
N GLU A 131 -14.16 -15.12 14.92
CA GLU A 131 -15.21 -14.75 15.89
C GLU A 131 -14.71 -13.84 17.03
N GLY A 132 -13.39 -13.62 17.11
CA GLY A 132 -12.76 -12.88 18.20
C GLY A 132 -12.32 -13.79 19.35
N GLY A 133 -11.27 -13.40 20.07
CA GLY A 133 -10.72 -14.22 21.15
C GLY A 133 -9.20 -14.28 21.15
N ASP A 134 -8.65 -15.10 22.05
CA ASP A 134 -7.24 -15.47 22.02
C ASP A 134 -6.97 -16.53 20.95
N HIS A 135 -5.77 -16.52 20.38
CA HIS A 135 -5.32 -17.55 19.43
C HIS A 135 -4.63 -18.73 20.13
N GLY A 136 -4.87 -18.91 21.43
CA GLY A 136 -4.22 -19.88 22.30
C GLY A 136 -3.17 -19.27 23.25
N PRO A 137 -2.52 -20.11 24.08
CA PRO A 137 -1.48 -19.66 25.01
C PRO A 137 -0.34 -18.95 24.29
N ASP A 138 0.18 -17.88 24.90
CA ASP A 138 1.32 -17.09 24.41
C ASP A 138 1.08 -16.38 23.05
N THR A 139 -0.19 -16.14 22.71
CA THR A 139 -0.60 -15.40 21.50
C THR A 139 -1.32 -14.09 21.84
N GLN A 140 -1.59 -13.27 20.82
CA GLN A 140 -2.44 -12.08 20.97
C GLN A 140 -3.93 -12.42 21.03
N ARG A 141 -4.70 -11.42 21.45
CA ARG A 141 -6.16 -11.42 21.36
C ARG A 141 -6.59 -10.44 20.27
N THR A 142 -7.45 -10.89 19.38
CA THR A 142 -8.03 -10.07 18.30
C THR A 142 -9.55 -9.97 18.45
N SER A 143 -10.12 -8.92 17.85
CA SER A 143 -11.57 -8.72 17.83
C SER A 143 -12.23 -9.58 16.74
N GLN A 144 -13.55 -9.72 16.82
CA GLN A 144 -14.33 -10.33 15.75
C GLN A 144 -14.10 -9.60 14.42
N THR A 145 -14.03 -10.35 13.34
CA THR A 145 -13.88 -9.82 11.99
C THR A 145 -15.24 -9.51 11.39
N ASN A 146 -15.70 -8.28 11.60
CA ASN A 146 -16.99 -7.77 11.14
C ASN A 146 -16.91 -6.43 10.38
N GLN A 147 -15.70 -5.90 10.20
CA GLN A 147 -15.37 -4.79 9.31
C GLN A 147 -13.90 -4.86 8.87
N CYS A 148 -13.61 -4.21 7.75
CA CYS A 148 -12.25 -3.85 7.39
C CYS A 148 -11.88 -2.51 8.04
N HIS A 149 -10.65 -2.41 8.56
CA HIS A 149 -10.09 -1.13 8.94
C HIS A 149 -9.72 -0.37 7.66
N ASP A 150 -8.86 -0.98 6.84
CA ASP A 150 -8.45 -0.49 5.54
C ASP A 150 -8.65 -1.55 4.45
N ILE A 151 -8.88 -1.08 3.24
CA ILE A 151 -8.85 -1.88 2.02
C ILE A 151 -7.94 -1.16 1.03
N THR A 152 -6.85 -1.83 0.64
CA THR A 152 -5.96 -1.35 -0.41
C THR A 152 -6.34 -2.01 -1.72
N THR A 153 -6.54 -1.22 -2.76
CA THR A 153 -6.92 -1.69 -4.09
C THR A 153 -5.74 -1.62 -5.04
N PHE A 154 -5.69 -2.56 -5.98
CA PHE A 154 -4.77 -2.57 -7.11
C PHE A 154 -5.56 -2.88 -8.39
N PRO A 155 -6.29 -1.88 -8.93
CA PRO A 155 -7.26 -2.11 -10.01
C PRO A 155 -6.67 -2.74 -11.27
N GLU A 156 -5.45 -2.35 -11.66
CA GLU A 156 -4.76 -2.91 -12.83
C GLU A 156 -4.52 -4.42 -12.70
N MET A 157 -4.30 -4.92 -11.48
CA MET A 157 -4.12 -6.34 -11.20
C MET A 157 -5.44 -7.06 -10.92
N GLY A 158 -6.56 -6.34 -10.81
CA GLY A 158 -7.84 -6.92 -10.41
C GLY A 158 -7.86 -7.41 -8.96
N LEU A 159 -6.98 -6.88 -8.09
CA LEU A 159 -6.82 -7.34 -6.70
C LEU A 159 -7.10 -6.23 -5.68
N ALA A 160 -7.63 -6.61 -4.51
CA ALA A 160 -7.60 -5.78 -3.31
C ALA A 160 -7.25 -6.61 -2.07
N ALA A 161 -6.62 -5.98 -1.08
CA ALA A 161 -6.30 -6.59 0.20
C ALA A 161 -6.98 -5.81 1.32
N GLY A 162 -7.74 -6.52 2.16
CA GLY A 162 -8.44 -5.95 3.31
C GLY A 162 -7.75 -6.34 4.61
N ALA A 163 -7.42 -5.35 5.43
CA ALA A 163 -6.99 -5.57 6.82
C ALA A 163 -8.22 -5.42 7.72
N CYS A 164 -8.77 -6.53 8.21
CA CYS A 164 -10.12 -6.59 8.71
C CYS A 164 -10.25 -7.08 10.15
N SER A 165 -9.85 -6.23 11.09
CA SER A 165 -9.95 -6.39 12.55
C SER A 165 -9.23 -7.65 13.10
N GLY A 166 -9.65 -8.85 12.71
CA GLY A 166 -9.06 -10.15 13.06
C GLY A 166 -8.51 -10.97 11.89
N ASN A 167 -8.71 -10.56 10.64
CA ASN A 167 -8.18 -11.27 9.46
C ASN A 167 -7.51 -10.32 8.46
N GLY A 168 -6.55 -10.83 7.71
CA GLY A 168 -6.18 -10.31 6.40
C GLY A 168 -6.97 -11.06 5.33
N ILE A 169 -7.52 -10.35 4.34
CA ILE A 169 -8.28 -10.96 3.24
C ILE A 169 -7.73 -10.50 1.89
N LEU A 170 -7.78 -11.38 0.90
CA LEU A 170 -7.50 -11.09 -0.50
C LEU A 170 -8.80 -11.14 -1.30
N LEU A 171 -9.02 -10.13 -2.15
CA LEU A 171 -10.22 -9.95 -2.95
C LEU A 171 -9.86 -9.88 -4.43
N ASP A 172 -10.68 -10.53 -5.27
CA ASP A 172 -10.81 -10.24 -6.70
C ASP A 172 -11.76 -9.05 -6.86
N ILE A 173 -11.29 -8.02 -7.56
CA ILE A 173 -12.02 -6.78 -7.86
C ILE A 173 -12.12 -6.52 -9.36
N SER A 174 -11.92 -7.54 -10.19
CA SER A 174 -12.05 -7.44 -11.65
C SER A 174 -13.45 -6.96 -12.08
N ASP A 175 -14.47 -7.26 -11.27
CA ASP A 175 -15.75 -6.56 -11.27
C ASP A 175 -15.82 -5.65 -10.03
N PRO A 176 -15.61 -4.33 -10.16
CA PRO A 176 -15.60 -3.41 -9.02
C PRO A 176 -16.97 -3.26 -8.36
N THR A 177 -18.05 -3.75 -8.98
CA THR A 177 -19.38 -3.77 -8.34
C THR A 177 -19.62 -5.02 -7.51
N ASN A 178 -18.88 -6.10 -7.74
CA ASN A 178 -19.08 -7.41 -7.12
C ASN A 178 -17.74 -8.03 -6.68
N PRO A 179 -17.05 -7.46 -5.67
CA PRO A 179 -15.81 -8.05 -5.17
C PRO A 179 -16.04 -9.45 -4.58
N VAL A 180 -15.09 -10.35 -4.82
CA VAL A 180 -15.13 -11.74 -4.35
C VAL A 180 -13.92 -12.02 -3.48
N ARG A 181 -14.10 -12.63 -2.30
CA ARG A 181 -12.98 -13.05 -1.46
C ARG A 181 -12.29 -14.28 -2.06
N LEU A 182 -11.02 -14.14 -2.40
CA LEU A 182 -10.15 -15.20 -2.90
C LEU A 182 -9.58 -16.05 -1.77
N ASP A 183 -9.05 -15.39 -0.74
CA ASP A 183 -8.42 -16.06 0.39
C ASP A 183 -8.48 -15.19 1.66
N GLN A 184 -8.16 -15.81 2.80
CA GLN A 184 -8.11 -15.16 4.11
C GLN A 184 -7.06 -15.80 5.01
N VAL A 185 -6.47 -14.99 5.89
CA VAL A 185 -5.47 -15.42 6.86
C VAL A 185 -5.77 -14.86 8.25
N ILE A 186 -5.30 -15.58 9.25
CA ILE A 186 -5.25 -15.17 10.65
C ILE A 186 -3.79 -15.28 11.09
N ASP A 187 -3.37 -14.39 11.98
CA ASP A 187 -2.03 -14.34 12.52
C ASP A 187 -2.11 -14.30 14.05
N PRO A 188 -1.59 -15.31 14.76
CA PRO A 188 -1.58 -15.35 16.22
C PRO A 188 -0.76 -14.22 16.88
N GLY A 189 0.17 -13.63 16.14
CA GLY A 189 1.00 -12.49 16.59
C GLY A 189 0.31 -11.13 16.40
N PHE A 190 -0.79 -11.07 15.64
CA PHE A 190 -1.51 -9.83 15.38
C PHE A 190 -2.56 -9.56 16.46
N ALA A 191 -2.67 -8.30 16.87
CA ALA A 191 -3.73 -7.82 17.75
C ALA A 191 -4.80 -7.00 17.00
N TYR A 192 -4.40 -6.33 15.93
CA TYR A 192 -5.28 -5.52 15.11
C TYR A 192 -4.75 -5.37 13.67
N TRP A 193 -5.43 -6.01 12.73
CA TRP A 193 -5.15 -5.87 11.30
C TRP A 193 -5.51 -4.47 10.83
N HIS A 194 -4.48 -3.65 10.58
CA HIS A 194 -4.63 -2.22 10.36
C HIS A 194 -4.65 -1.83 8.89
N SER A 195 -3.62 -2.20 8.14
CA SER A 195 -3.46 -1.82 6.72
C SER A 195 -2.82 -2.95 5.90
N ALA A 196 -2.89 -2.80 4.58
CA ALA A 196 -2.30 -3.72 3.61
C ALA A 196 -1.58 -2.95 2.50
N THR A 197 -0.54 -3.53 1.92
CA THR A 197 0.18 -2.93 0.77
C THR A 197 0.75 -4.02 -0.12
N PHE A 198 0.40 -3.99 -1.40
CA PHE A 198 0.99 -4.87 -2.41
C PHE A 198 2.38 -4.42 -2.79
N ASN A 199 3.22 -5.35 -3.26
CA ASN A 199 4.40 -4.98 -4.04
C ASN A 199 4.00 -4.55 -5.46
N ASN A 200 4.97 -4.07 -6.25
CA ASN A 200 4.67 -3.38 -7.51
C ASN A 200 4.03 -4.26 -8.60
N ASP A 201 4.19 -5.58 -8.54
CA ASP A 201 3.59 -6.52 -9.49
C ASP A 201 2.40 -7.30 -8.91
N GLY A 202 1.97 -6.99 -7.68
CA GLY A 202 0.83 -7.62 -7.02
C GLY A 202 1.06 -9.09 -6.63
N SER A 203 2.30 -9.60 -6.70
CA SER A 203 2.64 -10.97 -6.31
C SER A 203 2.83 -11.15 -4.79
N LYS A 204 2.90 -10.06 -4.03
CA LYS A 204 3.09 -10.06 -2.58
C LYS A 204 2.20 -9.03 -1.92
N VAL A 205 1.88 -9.26 -0.65
CA VAL A 205 1.18 -8.29 0.19
C VAL A 205 1.79 -8.25 1.58
N ILE A 206 1.92 -7.05 2.11
CA ILE A 206 2.29 -6.74 3.48
C ILE A 206 1.00 -6.44 4.24
N PHE A 207 0.80 -7.06 5.40
CA PHE A 207 -0.22 -6.65 6.36
C PHE A 207 0.44 -6.11 7.61
N THR A 208 -0.17 -5.10 8.22
CA THR A 208 0.40 -4.38 9.37
C THR A 208 -0.45 -4.58 10.62
N ASP A 209 0.19 -4.93 11.75
CA ASP A 209 -0.45 -5.02 13.07
C ASP A 209 -0.26 -3.73 13.88
N GLU A 210 -1.34 -2.98 14.11
CA GLU A 210 -1.29 -1.80 14.97
C GLU A 210 -1.58 -2.16 16.43
N TRP A 211 -0.74 -3.05 16.99
CA TRP A 211 -0.85 -3.48 18.38
C TRP A 211 -0.90 -2.31 19.37
N GLY A 212 -1.99 -2.25 20.14
CA GLY A 212 -2.19 -1.18 21.12
C GLY A 212 -2.76 0.12 20.54
N GLY A 213 -3.16 0.12 19.25
CA GLY A 213 -3.85 1.23 18.57
C GLY A 213 -3.00 2.48 18.46
N GLY A 214 -1.69 2.30 18.19
CA GLY A 214 -0.77 3.40 17.94
C GLY A 214 -0.35 4.22 19.15
N GLY A 215 -1.06 4.13 20.28
CA GLY A 215 -0.83 4.97 21.46
C GLY A 215 0.05 4.34 22.55
N ARG A 216 0.56 3.12 22.36
CA ARG A 216 1.28 2.37 23.41
C ARG A 216 2.75 2.12 23.01
N PRO A 217 3.66 1.96 23.99
CA PRO A 217 5.07 1.64 23.72
C PRO A 217 5.23 0.16 23.43
N ARG A 218 5.10 -0.24 22.16
CA ARG A 218 5.12 -1.64 21.72
C ARG A 218 6.41 -2.07 21.03
N CYS A 219 7.44 -1.23 21.00
CA CYS A 219 8.75 -1.54 20.45
C CYS A 219 9.84 -1.65 21.51
N ARG A 220 9.51 -2.03 22.75
CA ARG A 220 10.50 -2.13 23.83
C ARG A 220 11.36 -3.36 23.64
N ALA A 221 12.56 -3.38 24.25
CA ALA A 221 13.51 -4.49 24.11
C ALA A 221 12.95 -5.87 24.52
N GLN A 222 11.95 -5.90 25.40
CA GLN A 222 11.27 -7.12 25.85
C GLN A 222 10.03 -7.49 25.02
N ASP A 223 9.52 -6.60 24.17
CA ASP A 223 8.36 -6.87 23.35
C ASP A 223 8.74 -7.85 22.22
N PRO A 224 7.91 -8.87 21.91
CA PRO A 224 8.20 -9.79 20.81
C PRO A 224 8.36 -9.08 19.46
N LEU A 225 9.19 -9.66 18.59
CA LEU A 225 9.47 -9.11 17.25
C LEU A 225 8.35 -9.43 16.24
N ASP A 226 7.48 -10.38 16.56
CA ASP A 226 6.31 -10.80 15.79
C ASP A 226 5.00 -10.15 16.28
N TRP A 227 5.07 -9.22 17.24
CA TRP A 227 3.91 -8.49 17.77
C TRP A 227 4.00 -7.01 17.38
N GLY A 228 2.90 -6.41 16.91
CA GLY A 228 2.92 -5.03 16.43
C GLY A 228 3.86 -4.84 15.24
N ALA A 229 3.92 -5.87 14.38
CA ALA A 229 4.86 -6.07 13.31
C ALA A 229 4.14 -6.12 11.95
N ASP A 230 4.90 -6.07 10.87
CA ASP A 230 4.40 -6.43 9.56
C ASP A 230 4.47 -7.95 9.35
N ALA A 231 3.55 -8.49 8.57
CA ALA A 231 3.57 -9.86 8.08
C ALA A 231 3.57 -9.86 6.54
N PHE A 232 4.54 -10.56 5.95
CA PHE A 232 4.74 -10.66 4.50
C PHE A 232 4.13 -11.96 3.99
N TYR A 233 3.33 -11.83 2.93
CA TYR A 233 2.71 -12.96 2.24
C TYR A 233 3.03 -12.91 0.76
N ASP A 234 3.40 -14.06 0.20
CA ASP A 234 3.37 -14.25 -1.25
C ASP A 234 1.94 -14.61 -1.67
N ILE A 235 1.54 -14.19 -2.87
CA ILE A 235 0.27 -14.53 -3.50
C ILE A 235 0.54 -15.58 -4.58
N ILE A 236 0.15 -16.82 -4.31
CA ILE A 236 0.35 -17.95 -5.24
C ILE A 236 -1.00 -18.60 -5.51
N ASP A 237 -1.41 -18.62 -6.77
CA ASP A 237 -2.70 -19.14 -7.23
C ASP A 237 -3.90 -18.54 -6.47
N GLY A 238 -3.83 -17.22 -6.22
CA GLY A 238 -4.86 -16.48 -5.49
C GLY A 238 -4.89 -16.76 -3.98
N LYS A 239 -3.84 -17.37 -3.42
CA LYS A 239 -3.73 -17.70 -1.99
C LYS A 239 -2.57 -17.01 -1.31
N LEU A 240 -2.80 -16.57 -0.07
CA LEU A 240 -1.84 -15.93 0.79
C LEU A 240 -0.94 -16.98 1.46
N GLN A 241 0.35 -16.95 1.16
CA GLN A 241 1.35 -17.80 1.79
C GLN A 241 2.25 -16.98 2.70
N PHE A 242 2.10 -17.16 4.00
CA PHE A 242 2.96 -16.52 5.00
C PHE A 242 4.44 -16.81 4.74
N ARG A 243 5.28 -15.79 4.85
CA ARG A 243 6.73 -15.88 4.69
C ARG A 243 7.50 -15.49 5.94
N SER A 244 7.26 -14.30 6.47
CA SER A 244 7.94 -13.80 7.66
C SER A 244 7.21 -12.64 8.31
N HIS A 245 7.64 -12.32 9.52
CA HIS A 245 7.36 -11.03 10.17
C HIS A 245 8.54 -10.07 10.03
N TYR A 246 8.26 -8.78 10.09
CA TYR A 246 9.27 -7.72 10.23
C TYR A 246 8.85 -6.72 11.29
N LYS A 247 9.81 -6.35 12.13
CA LYS A 247 9.69 -5.24 13.05
C LYS A 247 10.99 -4.45 13.04
N MET A 248 10.88 -3.12 13.13
CA MET A 248 12.05 -2.25 13.18
C MET A 248 13.05 -2.71 14.26
N SER A 249 14.35 -2.59 13.98
CA SER A 249 15.39 -3.23 14.78
C SER A 249 15.68 -2.50 16.10
N ALA A 250 15.45 -1.17 16.12
CA ALA A 250 15.85 -0.31 17.22
C ALA A 250 14.85 -0.39 18.39
N PRO A 251 15.25 -0.87 19.58
CA PRO A 251 14.35 -0.88 20.73
C PRO A 251 14.08 0.55 21.23
N GLN A 252 12.82 0.79 21.59
CA GLN A 252 12.31 2.08 22.06
C GLN A 252 12.07 2.07 23.57
N THR A 253 11.96 3.26 24.15
CA THR A 253 11.69 3.44 25.59
C THR A 253 10.20 3.30 25.92
N GLU A 254 9.86 3.40 27.21
CA GLU A 254 8.46 3.33 27.66
C GLU A 254 7.67 4.63 27.44
N SER A 255 8.36 5.75 27.13
CA SER A 255 7.74 7.05 26.79
C SER A 255 7.48 7.23 25.29
N GLU A 256 7.73 6.20 24.48
CA GLU A 256 7.59 6.24 23.03
C GLU A 256 6.47 5.32 22.55
N ASN A 257 5.35 5.88 22.07
CA ASN A 257 4.38 5.08 21.36
C ASN A 257 4.99 4.61 20.04
N CYS A 258 5.01 3.30 19.82
CA CYS A 258 5.69 2.71 18.68
C CYS A 258 5.03 1.40 18.32
N VAL A 259 4.65 1.28 17.05
CA VAL A 259 4.10 0.09 16.41
C VAL A 259 4.08 0.31 14.89
N ALA A 260 4.05 -0.77 14.10
CA ALA A 260 3.94 -0.70 12.65
C ALA A 260 2.69 0.09 12.22
N HIS A 261 2.82 0.95 11.21
CA HIS A 261 1.74 1.79 10.72
C HIS A 261 1.89 2.09 9.21
N ASN A 262 1.23 3.13 8.70
CA ASN A 262 1.13 3.38 7.25
C ASN A 262 2.48 3.67 6.56
N GLY A 263 2.59 3.17 5.33
CA GLY A 263 3.77 3.29 4.48
C GLY A 263 3.45 3.23 2.99
N SER A 264 4.46 3.33 2.13
CA SER A 264 4.34 3.07 0.69
C SER A 264 5.59 2.43 0.11
N LEU A 265 5.48 1.92 -1.13
CA LEU A 265 6.65 1.43 -1.86
C LEU A 265 7.61 2.57 -2.22
N ILE A 266 8.91 2.25 -2.27
CA ILE A 266 9.93 3.02 -2.99
C ILE A 266 10.19 2.26 -4.30
N PRO A 267 9.88 2.83 -5.48
CA PRO A 267 9.85 2.10 -6.74
C PRO A 267 11.25 1.94 -7.36
N VAL A 268 12.15 1.23 -6.69
CA VAL A 268 13.44 0.82 -7.27
C VAL A 268 13.20 -0.33 -8.27
N PRO A 269 13.63 -0.22 -9.54
CA PRO A 269 13.43 -1.28 -10.53
C PRO A 269 13.96 -2.64 -10.06
N GLY A 270 13.14 -3.68 -10.11
CA GLY A 270 13.54 -5.06 -9.74
C GLY A 270 13.76 -5.31 -8.26
N ARG A 271 13.29 -4.40 -7.38
CA ARG A 271 13.29 -4.58 -5.94
C ARG A 271 11.94 -4.21 -5.35
N ASP A 272 11.60 -4.88 -4.26
CA ASP A 272 10.45 -4.55 -3.46
C ASP A 272 10.95 -3.85 -2.19
N ILE A 273 10.82 -2.51 -2.15
CA ILE A 273 11.27 -1.69 -1.01
C ILE A 273 10.06 -0.95 -0.46
N PHE A 274 9.90 -0.97 0.86
CA PHE A 274 8.79 -0.35 1.57
C PHE A 274 9.34 0.66 2.59
N VAL A 275 8.81 1.87 2.59
CA VAL A 275 9.05 2.86 3.64
C VAL A 275 7.82 2.96 4.52
N GLN A 276 8.01 2.91 5.83
CA GLN A 276 6.93 2.79 6.79
C GLN A 276 7.14 3.67 8.02
N ALA A 277 6.04 4.17 8.57
CA ALA A 277 6.00 4.89 9.82
C ALA A 277 5.86 3.93 11.00
N TRP A 278 6.58 4.21 12.08
CA TRP A 278 6.57 3.44 13.33
C TRP A 278 6.19 4.32 14.54
N TYR A 279 5.33 5.32 14.34
CA TYR A 279 5.04 6.36 15.32
C TYR A 279 6.33 7.03 15.83
N GLN A 280 6.58 7.07 17.15
CA GLN A 280 7.78 7.69 17.70
C GLN A 280 9.04 6.87 17.41
N GLY A 281 8.89 5.58 17.07
CA GLY A 281 9.99 4.75 16.54
C GLY A 281 10.54 5.23 15.19
N GLY A 282 9.88 6.21 14.57
CA GLY A 282 10.41 6.93 13.43
C GLY A 282 10.04 6.32 12.09
N VAL A 283 11.00 6.33 11.18
CA VAL A 283 10.87 5.83 9.80
C VAL A 283 11.76 4.61 9.66
N SER A 284 11.23 3.55 9.06
CA SER A 284 12.03 2.41 8.62
C SER A 284 11.84 2.19 7.12
N VAL A 285 12.93 1.84 6.42
CA VAL A 285 12.93 1.45 5.02
C VAL A 285 13.42 0.00 4.96
N VAL A 286 12.56 -0.89 4.47
CA VAL A 286 12.80 -2.34 4.42
C VAL A 286 12.81 -2.81 2.97
N ASP A 287 13.84 -3.58 2.60
CA ASP A 287 13.84 -4.38 1.37
C ASP A 287 13.23 -5.75 1.66
N PHE A 288 12.13 -6.06 1.00
CA PHE A 288 11.39 -7.31 1.10
C PHE A 288 11.32 -8.05 -0.25
N THR A 289 12.29 -7.78 -1.14
CA THR A 289 12.45 -8.51 -2.40
C THR A 289 12.54 -10.02 -2.17
N ASP A 290 13.17 -10.44 -1.08
CA ASP A 290 12.99 -11.77 -0.51
C ASP A 290 12.02 -11.68 0.68
N SER A 291 10.76 -12.07 0.45
CA SER A 291 9.70 -11.98 1.46
C SER A 291 9.92 -12.90 2.65
N ALA A 292 10.85 -13.86 2.58
CA ALA A 292 11.22 -14.69 3.73
C ALA A 292 12.31 -14.05 4.60
N ASN A 293 13.02 -13.04 4.08
CA ASN A 293 14.15 -12.41 4.75
C ASN A 293 14.16 -10.87 4.52
N PRO A 294 13.15 -10.13 5.00
CA PRO A 294 13.14 -8.68 4.90
C PRO A 294 14.31 -8.06 5.67
N VAL A 295 14.94 -7.04 5.10
CA VAL A 295 16.13 -6.38 5.68
C VAL A 295 15.90 -4.87 5.77
N GLU A 296 16.11 -4.30 6.95
CA GLU A 296 16.15 -2.85 7.14
C GLU A 296 17.39 -2.27 6.44
N ILE A 297 17.18 -1.33 5.52
CA ILE A 297 18.23 -0.74 4.69
C ILE A 297 18.46 0.75 4.95
N ALA A 298 17.51 1.43 5.59
CA ALA A 298 17.64 2.79 6.10
C ALA A 298 16.62 3.01 7.23
N TYR A 299 16.91 3.94 8.13
CA TYR A 299 15.97 4.34 9.17
C TYR A 299 16.23 5.78 9.60
N PHE A 300 15.24 6.38 10.27
CA PHE A 300 15.39 7.65 10.97
C PHE A 300 14.59 7.61 12.25
N ASP A 301 15.25 7.86 13.37
CA ASP A 301 14.63 7.93 14.70
C ASP A 301 15.09 9.21 15.40
N ARG A 302 14.13 9.95 15.97
CA ARG A 302 14.37 11.22 16.67
C ARG A 302 14.35 11.03 18.20
N GLY A 303 13.90 9.87 18.68
CA GLY A 303 13.60 9.63 20.08
C GLY A 303 12.30 10.28 20.54
N PRO A 304 12.01 10.21 21.86
CA PRO A 304 10.73 10.62 22.40
C PRO A 304 10.48 12.12 22.21
N VAL A 305 9.20 12.49 22.15
CA VAL A 305 8.77 13.90 22.25
C VAL A 305 8.94 14.45 23.66
N ASP A 306 8.79 13.58 24.66
CA ASP A 306 8.99 13.85 26.08
C ASP A 306 9.67 12.65 26.73
N GLU A 307 10.82 12.86 27.38
CA GLU A 307 11.63 11.78 27.93
C GLU A 307 10.98 11.09 29.14
N GLU A 308 10.06 11.78 29.85
CA GLU A 308 9.49 11.31 31.12
C GLU A 308 8.06 10.78 30.95
N GLU A 309 7.27 11.35 30.05
CA GLU A 309 5.84 11.06 29.89
C GLU A 309 5.49 10.52 28.50
N LEU A 310 4.69 9.45 28.45
CA LEU A 310 4.18 8.91 27.19
C LEU A 310 3.11 9.84 26.60
N ILE A 311 3.47 10.51 25.50
CA ILE A 311 2.57 11.35 24.71
C ILE A 311 2.46 10.75 23.32
N SER A 312 1.23 10.59 22.80
CA SER A 312 1.02 10.16 21.42
C SER A 312 1.63 11.16 20.44
N ALA A 313 2.69 10.73 19.76
CA ALA A 313 3.44 11.51 18.80
C ALA A 313 4.05 10.59 17.72
N GLY A 314 5.00 11.10 16.95
CA GLY A 314 5.70 10.37 15.91
C GLY A 314 4.96 10.37 14.58
N TYR A 315 5.52 9.67 13.59
CA TYR A 315 4.97 9.66 12.25
C TYR A 315 3.68 8.85 12.21
N TRP A 316 2.59 9.50 11.78
CA TRP A 316 1.34 8.83 11.42
C TRP A 316 1.47 8.12 10.07
N SER A 317 2.26 8.64 9.14
CA SER A 317 2.49 7.98 7.86
C SER A 317 3.78 8.50 7.25
N THR A 318 4.44 7.64 6.48
CA THR A 318 5.59 8.00 5.65
C THR A 318 5.37 7.49 4.24
N TYR A 319 5.42 8.40 3.26
CA TYR A 319 5.16 8.05 1.86
C TYR A 319 6.28 8.53 0.96
N TRP A 320 6.62 7.73 -0.04
CA TRP A 320 7.54 8.10 -1.11
C TRP A 320 6.82 8.92 -2.18
N TYR A 321 7.42 10.02 -2.60
CA TYR A 321 6.97 10.82 -3.72
C TYR A 321 8.13 11.67 -4.27
N GLY A 322 8.36 11.70 -5.57
CA GLY A 322 9.26 12.70 -6.17
C GLY A 322 10.73 12.56 -5.80
N GLY A 323 11.19 11.37 -5.40
CA GLY A 323 12.55 11.18 -4.87
C GLY A 323 12.72 11.48 -3.38
N TYR A 324 11.62 11.75 -2.67
CA TYR A 324 11.62 12.09 -1.26
C TYR A 324 10.67 11.20 -0.46
N ILE A 325 10.94 11.06 0.83
CA ILE A 325 10.03 10.46 1.81
C ILE A 325 9.39 11.60 2.60
N TYR A 326 8.06 11.69 2.58
CA TYR A 326 7.28 12.66 3.33
C TYR A 326 6.72 11.99 4.58
N GLY A 327 7.20 12.42 5.76
CA GLY A 327 6.74 11.92 7.05
C GLY A 327 5.84 12.93 7.75
N THR A 328 4.55 12.60 7.91
CA THR A 328 3.61 13.43 8.67
C THR A 328 3.62 13.00 10.14
N GLU A 329 4.15 13.87 10.99
CA GLU A 329 4.35 13.67 12.42
C GLU A 329 3.22 14.38 13.21
N ILE A 330 2.63 13.68 14.17
CA ILE A 330 1.43 14.10 14.93
C ILE A 330 1.61 15.41 15.72
N ALA A 331 2.76 15.62 16.35
CA ALA A 331 3.07 16.73 17.27
C ALA A 331 3.99 17.82 16.69
N ARG A 332 4.90 17.46 15.79
CA ARG A 332 6.06 18.22 15.28
C ARG A 332 5.86 18.68 13.83
N GLY A 333 4.94 18.09 13.07
CA GLY A 333 4.55 18.58 11.74
C GLY A 333 5.01 17.68 10.59
N LEU A 334 5.74 18.23 9.62
CA LEU A 334 6.16 17.52 8.39
C LEU A 334 7.67 17.47 8.29
N ASP A 335 8.22 16.26 8.12
CA ASP A 335 9.61 16.05 7.72
C ASP A 335 9.68 15.53 6.28
N VAL A 336 10.71 15.95 5.55
CA VAL A 336 10.98 15.52 4.17
C VAL A 336 12.41 14.98 4.12
N PHE A 337 12.55 13.70 3.80
CA PHE A 337 13.83 13.00 3.74
C PHE A 337 14.22 12.72 2.30
N ALA A 338 15.53 12.69 2.04
CA ALA A 338 16.11 12.17 0.82
C ALA A 338 17.01 10.99 1.18
N LEU A 339 16.98 9.94 0.36
CA LEU A 339 17.90 8.82 0.50
C LEU A 339 19.29 9.22 -0.02
N GLU A 340 20.33 8.75 0.66
CA GLU A 340 21.71 8.85 0.21
C GLU A 340 22.24 7.47 -0.20
N PRO A 341 23.18 7.38 -1.16
CA PRO A 341 23.81 6.12 -1.52
C PRO A 341 24.45 5.41 -0.31
N SER A 342 24.29 4.10 -0.24
CA SER A 342 24.79 3.23 0.81
C SER A 342 25.22 1.87 0.27
N ASP A 343 25.67 0.98 1.16
CA ASP A 343 25.96 -0.42 0.79
C ASP A 343 24.69 -1.17 0.30
N TYR A 344 23.49 -0.68 0.64
CA TYR A 344 22.22 -1.30 0.28
C TYR A 344 21.56 -0.69 -0.95
N LEU A 345 21.84 0.58 -1.26
CA LEU A 345 21.21 1.33 -2.35
C LEU A 345 22.23 2.20 -3.06
N THR A 346 22.40 2.02 -4.37
CA THR A 346 23.31 2.85 -5.17
C THR A 346 22.66 4.16 -5.60
N GLU A 347 23.48 5.09 -6.07
CA GLU A 347 23.02 6.35 -6.68
C GLU A 347 22.08 6.10 -7.87
N ASN A 348 22.35 5.10 -8.71
CA ASN A 348 21.49 4.77 -9.85
C ASN A 348 20.15 4.17 -9.41
N GLU A 349 20.12 3.36 -8.35
CA GLU A 349 18.87 2.82 -7.80
C GLU A 349 17.97 3.93 -7.25
N ILE A 350 18.55 4.87 -6.50
CA ILE A 350 17.82 6.04 -5.97
C ILE A 350 17.34 6.92 -7.14
N ALA A 351 18.19 7.19 -8.11
CA ALA A 351 17.85 8.01 -9.28
C ALA A 351 16.74 7.37 -10.12
N ALA A 352 16.78 6.05 -10.34
CA ALA A 352 15.75 5.33 -11.09
C ALA A 352 14.39 5.32 -10.36
N ALA A 353 14.38 5.25 -9.02
CA ALA A 353 13.16 5.36 -8.21
C ALA A 353 12.62 6.80 -8.11
N SER A 354 13.39 7.78 -8.54
CA SER A 354 13.05 9.22 -8.48
C SER A 354 12.70 9.79 -9.85
N LEU A 355 12.50 8.94 -10.87
CA LEU A 355 12.11 9.38 -12.20
C LEU A 355 10.68 9.91 -12.17
N LYS A 356 10.44 11.07 -12.81
CA LYS A 356 9.12 11.71 -12.81
C LYS A 356 8.04 10.85 -13.44
N GLU A 357 8.42 10.02 -14.39
CA GLU A 357 7.56 9.05 -15.05
C GLU A 357 7.07 7.96 -14.07
N THR A 358 7.77 7.78 -12.94
CA THR A 358 7.35 6.94 -11.81
C THR A 358 6.54 7.70 -10.76
N ASP A 359 6.50 9.04 -10.85
CA ASP A 359 5.76 9.95 -9.95
C ASP A 359 4.35 10.24 -10.50
N LEU A 360 3.50 9.22 -10.50
CA LEU A 360 2.08 9.34 -10.83
C LEU A 360 1.34 10.13 -9.74
N THR A 361 0.03 10.37 -9.95
CA THR A 361 -0.84 10.80 -8.85
C THR A 361 -0.83 9.72 -7.77
N VAL A 362 -0.08 9.93 -6.69
CA VAL A 362 0.13 8.88 -5.67
C VAL A 362 -1.05 8.86 -4.71
N ASN A 363 -1.73 7.72 -4.68
CA ASN A 363 -2.62 7.31 -3.61
C ASN A 363 -2.10 5.99 -3.05
N ALA A 364 -1.62 5.97 -1.81
CA ALA A 364 -1.00 4.79 -1.22
C ALA A 364 -1.99 3.61 -1.07
N GLN A 365 -3.29 3.89 -0.96
CA GLN A 365 -4.35 2.89 -0.79
C GLN A 365 -5.00 2.46 -2.12
N THR A 366 -4.84 3.23 -3.20
CA THR A 366 -5.21 2.82 -4.56
C THR A 366 -3.93 2.69 -5.38
N GLN A 367 -3.30 1.52 -5.30
CA GLN A 367 -2.02 1.26 -5.91
C GLN A 367 -2.14 1.13 -7.43
N GLN A 368 -1.12 1.62 -8.10
CA GLN A 368 -0.91 1.50 -9.54
C GLN A 368 0.43 0.85 -9.78
N ARG A 369 0.55 0.12 -10.90
CA ARG A 369 1.81 -0.48 -11.27
C ARG A 369 2.74 0.63 -11.71
N VAL A 370 3.90 0.72 -11.08
CA VAL A 370 4.98 1.56 -11.55
C VAL A 370 5.66 0.87 -12.73
N VAL A 371 5.74 1.57 -13.85
CA VAL A 371 6.49 1.17 -15.04
C VAL A 371 7.60 2.19 -15.25
N TRP A 372 8.83 1.71 -15.32
CA TRP A 372 10.00 2.55 -15.53
C TRP A 372 10.22 2.84 -17.02
N PRO A 373 10.68 4.04 -17.39
CA PRO A 373 11.00 4.35 -18.77
C PRO A 373 12.30 3.64 -19.22
N ASP A 374 12.42 3.43 -20.53
CA ASP A 374 13.58 2.79 -21.15
C ASP A 374 14.77 3.76 -21.28
N VAL A 375 15.38 4.11 -20.15
CA VAL A 375 16.48 5.08 -20.05
C VAL A 375 17.72 4.48 -19.39
N PRO A 376 18.93 4.99 -19.70
CA PRO A 376 20.18 4.43 -19.20
C PRO A 376 20.27 4.27 -17.68
N VAL A 377 19.68 5.18 -16.88
CA VAL A 377 19.73 5.07 -15.40
C VAL A 377 19.00 3.83 -14.87
N VAL A 378 17.93 3.38 -15.54
CA VAL A 378 17.21 2.14 -15.16
C VAL A 378 18.09 0.91 -15.46
N ALA A 379 18.76 0.90 -16.62
CA ALA A 379 19.72 -0.15 -16.94
C ALA A 379 20.92 -0.17 -15.96
N LEU A 380 21.41 1.00 -15.54
CA LEU A 380 22.47 1.11 -14.54
C LEU A 380 22.00 0.61 -13.15
N ALA A 381 20.75 0.86 -12.76
CA ALA A 381 20.19 0.34 -11.51
C ALA A 381 20.18 -1.20 -11.49
N TYR A 382 19.75 -1.85 -12.58
CA TYR A 382 19.85 -3.31 -12.69
C TYR A 382 21.31 -3.80 -12.67
N LEU A 383 22.20 -3.11 -13.37
CA LEU A 383 23.62 -3.45 -13.41
C LEU A 383 24.27 -3.40 -12.01
N ASP A 384 23.97 -2.36 -11.23
CA ASP A 384 24.44 -2.19 -9.86
C ASP A 384 23.96 -3.34 -8.95
N GLN A 385 22.69 -3.77 -9.10
CA GLN A 385 22.13 -4.90 -8.37
C GLN A 385 22.84 -6.23 -8.72
N LEU A 386 23.13 -6.46 -10.01
CA LEU A 386 23.85 -7.65 -10.47
C LEU A 386 25.30 -7.66 -9.99
N LEU A 387 25.95 -6.49 -9.96
CA LEU A 387 27.30 -6.32 -9.40
C LEU A 387 27.31 -6.61 -7.89
N ARG A 388 26.38 -6.03 -7.13
CA ARG A 388 26.25 -6.27 -5.68
C ARG A 388 26.01 -7.75 -5.36
N SER A 389 25.29 -8.45 -6.24
CA SER A 389 25.04 -9.89 -6.12
C SER A 389 26.20 -10.76 -6.60
N ASN A 390 27.31 -10.17 -7.09
CA ASN A 390 28.48 -10.86 -7.65
C ASN A 390 28.15 -11.83 -8.80
N VAL A 391 27.08 -11.56 -9.56
CA VAL A 391 26.66 -12.42 -10.69
C VAL A 391 27.12 -11.89 -12.04
N ILE A 392 27.66 -10.67 -12.10
CA ILE A 392 28.31 -10.07 -13.27
C ILE A 392 29.73 -9.60 -12.92
N SER A 393 30.67 -9.71 -13.85
CA SER A 393 32.05 -9.26 -13.61
C SER A 393 32.19 -7.73 -13.69
N SER A 394 33.11 -7.16 -12.90
CA SER A 394 33.41 -5.72 -12.95
C SER A 394 33.80 -5.24 -14.34
N ALA A 395 34.65 -6.00 -15.06
CA ALA A 395 35.04 -5.66 -16.43
C ALA A 395 33.85 -5.58 -17.40
N ARG A 396 32.85 -6.45 -17.23
CA ARG A 396 31.63 -6.42 -18.03
C ARG A 396 30.77 -5.22 -17.67
N ALA A 397 30.63 -4.93 -16.37
CA ALA A 397 29.88 -3.77 -15.92
C ALA A 397 30.50 -2.45 -16.40
N ASP A 398 31.83 -2.30 -16.32
CA ASP A 398 32.53 -1.12 -16.84
C ASP A 398 32.26 -0.91 -18.34
N GLN A 399 32.23 -2.00 -19.11
CA GLN A 399 31.89 -1.97 -20.53
C GLN A 399 30.45 -1.50 -20.75
N LEU A 400 29.48 -2.01 -20.00
CA LEU A 400 28.07 -1.63 -20.07
C LEU A 400 27.88 -0.17 -19.68
N SER A 401 28.42 0.25 -18.53
CA SER A 401 28.33 1.62 -18.03
C SER A 401 28.91 2.64 -19.02
N SER A 402 30.02 2.30 -19.69
CA SER A 402 30.60 3.16 -20.73
C SER A 402 29.67 3.35 -21.95
N VAL A 403 29.01 2.27 -22.40
CA VAL A 403 28.07 2.35 -23.53
C VAL A 403 26.79 3.07 -23.12
N LEU A 404 26.28 2.81 -21.92
CA LEU A 404 25.10 3.49 -21.35
C LEU A 404 25.34 4.99 -21.16
N GLY A 405 26.53 5.40 -20.70
CA GLY A 405 26.90 6.82 -20.64
C GLY A 405 26.93 7.49 -22.02
N SER A 406 27.43 6.78 -23.04
CA SER A 406 27.38 7.27 -24.43
C SER A 406 25.95 7.37 -24.96
N ALA A 407 25.08 6.42 -24.58
CA ALA A 407 23.67 6.42 -24.92
C ALA A 407 22.92 7.60 -24.26
N GLN A 408 23.19 7.87 -22.99
CA GLN A 408 22.62 9.02 -22.26
C GLN A 408 22.98 10.33 -22.95
N ASP A 409 24.26 10.56 -23.25
CA ASP A 409 24.74 11.76 -23.94
C ASP A 409 24.05 12.01 -25.30
N LEU A 410 23.68 10.92 -26.01
CA LEU A 410 23.00 10.98 -27.29
C LEU A 410 21.50 11.26 -27.13
N LEU A 411 20.83 10.61 -26.17
CA LEU A 411 19.42 10.81 -25.87
C LEU A 411 19.16 12.25 -25.39
N ASP A 412 20.02 12.77 -24.50
CA ASP A 412 19.93 14.15 -23.99
C ASP A 412 20.03 15.20 -25.10
N ARG A 413 20.76 14.88 -26.18
CA ARG A 413 20.92 15.74 -27.36
C ARG A 413 19.91 15.43 -28.46
N SER A 414 19.07 14.42 -28.27
CA SER A 414 18.13 13.88 -29.26
C SER A 414 18.83 13.50 -30.58
N VAL A 415 19.98 12.84 -30.49
CA VAL A 415 20.79 12.39 -31.63
C VAL A 415 20.75 10.87 -31.74
N SER A 416 20.37 10.34 -32.91
CA SER A 416 20.42 8.91 -33.20
C SER A 416 21.84 8.44 -33.52
N SER A 417 22.13 7.17 -33.21
CA SER A 417 23.41 6.53 -33.48
C SER A 417 23.26 5.01 -33.61
N ASP A 418 23.19 4.53 -34.85
CA ASP A 418 23.22 3.09 -35.17
C ASP A 418 24.44 2.39 -34.56
N THR A 419 25.56 3.11 -34.40
CA THR A 419 26.77 2.53 -33.82
C THR A 419 26.59 2.20 -32.34
N VAL A 420 25.99 3.10 -31.57
CA VAL A 420 25.72 2.87 -30.15
C VAL A 420 24.56 1.88 -29.99
N ALA A 421 23.49 2.02 -30.77
CA ALA A 421 22.37 1.09 -30.77
C ALA A 421 22.81 -0.36 -31.03
N ASN A 422 23.64 -0.60 -32.07
CA ASN A 422 24.13 -1.95 -32.37
C ASN A 422 25.08 -2.49 -31.29
N ARG A 423 25.82 -1.63 -30.58
CA ARG A 423 26.65 -2.05 -29.42
C ARG A 423 25.77 -2.48 -28.24
N LEU A 424 24.70 -1.74 -27.95
CA LEU A 424 23.73 -2.09 -26.91
C LEU A 424 23.07 -3.44 -27.21
N VAL A 425 22.56 -3.63 -28.43
CA VAL A 425 21.97 -4.92 -28.86
C VAL A 425 22.99 -6.06 -28.76
N GLY A 426 24.24 -5.82 -29.16
CA GLY A 426 25.32 -6.80 -29.01
C GLY A 426 25.57 -7.18 -27.54
N LEU A 427 25.53 -6.21 -26.62
CA LEU A 427 25.66 -6.46 -25.19
C LEU A 427 24.45 -7.20 -24.62
N ALA A 428 23.23 -6.81 -25.03
CA ALA A 428 21.98 -7.44 -24.62
C ALA A 428 21.96 -8.94 -24.98
N ASN A 429 22.32 -9.28 -26.23
CA ASN A 429 22.40 -10.69 -26.66
C ASN A 429 23.37 -11.52 -25.81
N ASN A 430 24.55 -10.97 -25.47
CA ASN A 430 25.51 -11.69 -24.61
C ASN A 430 24.96 -11.88 -23.18
N LEU A 431 24.28 -10.86 -22.63
CA LEU A 431 23.69 -10.92 -21.29
C LEU A 431 22.51 -11.89 -21.23
N ALA A 432 21.72 -12.01 -22.30
CA ALA A 432 20.60 -12.93 -22.36
C ALA A 432 21.05 -14.39 -22.19
N GLU A 433 22.15 -14.77 -22.84
CA GLU A 433 22.76 -16.10 -22.67
C GLU A 433 23.26 -16.32 -21.23
N GLU A 434 23.95 -15.33 -20.65
CA GLU A 434 24.48 -15.40 -19.28
C GLU A 434 23.39 -15.45 -18.19
N GLY A 435 22.20 -14.88 -18.48
CA GLY A 435 21.07 -14.80 -17.56
C GLY A 435 20.27 -16.09 -17.41
N LEU A 436 20.23 -16.94 -18.45
CA LEU A 436 19.45 -18.19 -18.46
C LEU A 436 19.92 -19.22 -17.41
N ASP A 437 21.20 -19.17 -17.03
CA ASP A 437 21.82 -20.11 -16.09
C ASP A 437 21.79 -19.61 -14.62
N ARG A 438 21.05 -18.54 -14.31
CA ARG A 438 21.05 -17.90 -12.98
C ARG A 438 19.87 -18.32 -12.11
N SER A 439 19.97 -18.05 -10.80
CA SER A 439 18.85 -18.19 -9.87
C SER A 439 17.68 -17.27 -10.27
N SER A 440 16.46 -17.57 -9.84
CA SER A 440 15.24 -16.86 -10.26
C SER A 440 15.36 -15.34 -10.15
N SER A 441 15.77 -14.80 -9.01
CA SER A 441 15.88 -13.34 -8.80
C SER A 441 16.96 -12.68 -9.67
N SER A 442 18.11 -13.34 -9.82
CA SER A 442 19.19 -12.85 -10.69
C SER A 442 18.81 -12.93 -12.15
N GLN A 443 18.14 -14.01 -12.56
CA GLN A 443 17.63 -14.20 -13.91
C GLN A 443 16.63 -13.09 -14.28
N THR A 444 15.66 -12.78 -13.42
CA THR A 444 14.71 -11.68 -13.64
C THR A 444 15.43 -10.35 -13.89
N ARG A 445 16.43 -10.02 -13.08
CA ARG A 445 17.22 -8.77 -13.25
C ARG A 445 18.04 -8.77 -14.53
N TYR A 446 18.63 -9.89 -14.91
CA TYR A 446 19.33 -10.04 -16.20
C TYR A 446 18.39 -9.79 -17.37
N LEU A 447 17.21 -10.43 -17.37
CA LEU A 447 16.23 -10.29 -18.44
C LEU A 447 15.69 -8.86 -18.53
N ALA A 448 15.40 -8.23 -17.39
CA ALA A 448 14.97 -6.83 -17.34
C ALA A 448 16.06 -5.87 -17.86
N LEU A 449 17.33 -6.11 -17.52
CA LEU A 449 18.46 -5.35 -18.07
C LEU A 449 18.55 -5.53 -19.59
N VAL A 450 18.45 -6.76 -20.09
CA VAL A 450 18.48 -7.07 -21.54
C VAL A 450 17.38 -6.30 -22.26
N GLU A 451 16.14 -6.40 -21.79
CA GLU A 451 14.99 -5.70 -22.39
C GLU A 451 15.22 -4.18 -22.40
N THR A 452 15.67 -3.62 -21.27
CA THR A 452 15.95 -2.17 -21.16
C THR A 452 17.03 -1.74 -22.17
N LEU A 453 18.10 -2.54 -22.35
CA LEU A 453 19.16 -2.24 -23.33
C LEU A 453 18.65 -2.27 -24.77
N GLU A 454 17.78 -3.23 -25.11
CA GLU A 454 17.17 -3.33 -26.43
C GLU A 454 16.27 -2.13 -26.72
N ARG A 455 15.44 -1.72 -25.76
CA ARG A 455 14.57 -0.53 -25.88
C ARG A 455 15.34 0.77 -25.99
N ILE A 456 16.41 0.96 -25.19
CA ILE A 456 17.31 2.11 -25.34
C ILE A 456 17.93 2.12 -26.75
N ALA A 457 18.30 0.96 -27.29
CA ALA A 457 18.84 0.85 -28.64
C ALA A 457 17.82 1.21 -29.72
N GLU A 458 16.54 0.83 -29.53
CA GLU A 458 15.43 1.25 -30.41
C GLU A 458 15.27 2.77 -30.42
N ASN A 459 15.32 3.42 -29.24
CA ASN A 459 15.22 4.87 -29.11
C ASN A 459 16.41 5.64 -29.73
N LEU A 460 17.53 4.96 -29.99
CA LEU A 460 18.74 5.53 -30.61
C LEU A 460 18.84 5.29 -32.12
N ARG A 461 17.87 4.60 -32.74
CA ARG A 461 17.79 4.46 -34.20
C ARG A 461 16.95 5.59 -34.79
#